data_AF-A0A0C3E0N1-F1
#
_entry.id   AF-A0A0C3E0N1-F1
#
_cell.length_a   1.000
_cell.length_b   1.000
_cell.length_c   1.000
_cell.angle_alpha   90.00
_cell.angle_beta   90.00
_cell.angle_gamma   90.00
#
_symmetry.space_group_name_H-M   'P 1'
#
loop_
_entity.id
_entity.type
_entity.pdbx_description
1 polymer ?
#
loop_
_entity_poly.entity_id
_entity_poly.type
_entity_poly.pdbx_seq_one_letter_code
_entity_poly.pdbx_strand_id
1 'polypeptide(L)'
;ILRSCIRPTQMDWVSKLPAIEFVINLARSESTRYSPFFLNTGRMPRAMIWDAPSSDGCPSVKAYAQRTKLTLTAAHDAPLTARVVRMNKRRHTCSFVVGDLVYIS
;
A
#
# COMPACT_ATOMS: atom_id res chain seq x y z
N ILE A 1 -10.68 7.29 -11.09
CA ILE A 1 -9.51 6.98 -11.95
C ILE A 1 -9.94 6.28 -13.23
N LEU A 2 -10.56 5.09 -13.21
CA LEU A 2 -10.97 4.42 -14.46
C LEU A 2 -11.86 5.31 -15.36
N ARG A 3 -12.95 5.87 -14.80
CA ARG A 3 -13.88 6.74 -15.53
C ARG A 3 -13.25 8.04 -16.08
N SER A 4 -12.18 8.53 -15.47
CA SER A 4 -11.48 9.74 -15.93
C SER A 4 -10.45 9.45 -17.02
N CYS A 5 -10.11 8.17 -17.25
CA CYS A 5 -9.07 7.75 -18.18
C CYS A 5 -9.61 7.06 -19.44
N ILE A 6 -10.94 6.88 -19.53
CA ILE A 6 -11.63 6.30 -20.67
C ILE A 6 -12.47 7.38 -21.38
N ARG A 7 -12.77 7.16 -22.65
CA ARG A 7 -13.64 8.06 -23.42
C ARG A 7 -15.06 8.05 -22.84
N PRO A 8 -15.86 9.11 -23.08
CA PRO A 8 -17.28 9.14 -22.68
C PRO A 8 -18.09 7.96 -23.22
N THR A 9 -17.71 7.42 -24.38
CA THR A 9 -18.34 6.25 -25.00
C THR A 9 -18.01 4.94 -24.28
N GLN A 10 -17.05 4.91 -23.35
CA GLN A 10 -16.63 3.75 -22.56
C GLN A 10 -16.24 2.51 -23.39
N MET A 11 -15.80 2.70 -24.64
CA MET A 11 -15.43 1.57 -25.53
C MET A 11 -13.94 1.22 -25.47
N ASP A 12 -13.11 2.10 -24.92
CA ASP A 12 -11.65 1.96 -24.89
C ASP A 12 -11.11 1.43 -23.56
N TRP A 13 -12.00 1.03 -22.63
CA TRP A 13 -11.58 0.62 -21.29
C TRP A 13 -10.62 -0.58 -21.30
N VAL A 14 -10.82 -1.54 -22.22
CA VAL A 14 -9.97 -2.74 -22.34
C VAL A 14 -8.53 -2.37 -22.67
N SER A 15 -8.32 -1.45 -23.62
CA SER A 15 -6.96 -1.04 -24.02
C SER A 15 -6.31 -0.10 -23.00
N LYS A 16 -7.11 0.64 -22.22
CA LYS A 16 -6.61 1.54 -21.16
C LYS A 16 -6.32 0.82 -19.84
N LEU A 17 -6.94 -0.33 -19.59
CA LEU A 17 -6.88 -1.04 -18.32
C LEU A 17 -5.44 -1.35 -17.86
N PRO A 18 -4.53 -1.87 -18.71
CA PRO A 18 -3.17 -2.20 -18.28
C PRO A 18 -2.38 -0.97 -17.80
N ALA A 19 -2.52 0.17 -18.50
CA ALA A 19 -1.86 1.41 -18.12
C ALA A 19 -2.40 1.97 -16.80
N ILE A 20 -3.73 1.89 -16.60
CA ILE A 20 -4.37 2.36 -15.38
C ILE A 20 -3.96 1.50 -14.19
N GLU A 21 -3.96 0.17 -14.34
CA GLU A 21 -3.47 -0.76 -13.32
C GLU A 21 -2.02 -0.45 -12.95
N PHE A 22 -1.16 -0.26 -13.95
CA PHE A 22 0.25 0.06 -13.72
C PHE A 22 0.43 1.35 -12.92
N VAL A 23 -0.29 2.42 -13.29
CA VAL A 23 -0.22 3.71 -12.58
C VAL A 23 -0.72 3.58 -11.14
N ILE A 24 -1.81 2.83 -10.91
CA ILE A 24 -2.35 2.60 -9.56
C ILE A 24 -1.33 1.82 -8.71
N ASN A 25 -0.70 0.79 -9.27
CA ASN A 25 0.29 -0.03 -8.56
C ASN A 25 1.64 0.69 -8.35
N LEU A 26 1.93 1.72 -9.15
CA LEU A 26 3.09 2.58 -9.02
C LEU A 26 2.88 3.73 -8.02
N ALA A 27 1.65 4.24 -7.91
CA ALA A 27 1.35 5.40 -7.07
C ALA A 27 1.59 5.11 -5.58
N ARG A 28 2.20 6.07 -4.88
CA ARG A 28 2.46 6.00 -3.45
C ARG A 28 1.18 6.30 -2.67
N SER A 29 0.78 5.40 -1.78
CA SER A 29 -0.35 5.66 -0.87
C SER A 29 0.08 6.60 0.26
N GLU A 30 -0.79 7.54 0.63
CA GLU A 30 -0.54 8.41 1.79
C GLU A 30 -0.56 7.64 3.12
N SER A 31 -1.37 6.59 3.21
CA SER A 31 -1.55 5.82 4.46
C SER A 31 -0.37 4.91 4.76
N THR A 32 0.19 4.25 3.74
CA THR A 32 1.33 3.34 3.91
C THR A 32 2.65 4.01 3.58
N ARG A 33 2.63 5.19 2.93
CA ARG A 33 3.82 5.88 2.38
C ARG A 33 4.56 5.09 1.28
N TYR A 34 4.03 3.95 0.84
CA TYR A 34 4.63 3.10 -0.20
C TYR A 34 3.61 2.79 -1.31
N SER A 35 4.10 2.39 -2.47
CA SER A 35 3.26 1.93 -3.59
C SER A 35 3.05 0.42 -3.56
N PRO A 36 1.94 -0.09 -4.11
CA PRO A 36 1.64 -1.54 -4.12
C PRO A 36 2.74 -2.41 -4.73
N PHE A 37 3.40 -1.99 -5.81
CA PHE A 37 4.52 -2.75 -6.38
C PHE A 37 5.66 -2.96 -5.37
N PHE A 38 5.95 -1.95 -4.55
CA PHE A 38 7.00 -2.02 -3.54
C PHE A 38 6.57 -2.95 -2.40
N LEU A 39 5.30 -2.91 -2.01
CA LEU A 39 4.78 -3.77 -0.95
C LEU A 39 4.71 -5.24 -1.37
N ASN A 40 4.38 -5.53 -2.62
CA ASN A 40 4.26 -6.93 -3.07
C ASN A 40 5.61 -7.59 -3.35
N THR A 41 6.60 -6.82 -3.81
CA THR A 41 7.86 -7.38 -4.34
C THR A 41 9.12 -6.85 -3.65
N GLY A 42 9.00 -5.85 -2.78
CA GLY A 42 10.14 -5.12 -2.23
C GLY A 42 10.90 -4.28 -3.27
N ARG A 43 10.41 -4.17 -4.52
CA ARG A 43 11.11 -3.47 -5.60
C ARG A 43 10.15 -2.55 -6.34
N MET A 44 10.69 -1.44 -6.83
CA MET A 44 9.98 -0.62 -7.81
C MET A 44 10.29 -1.12 -9.23
N PRO A 45 9.31 -1.14 -10.14
CA PRO A 45 9.60 -1.28 -11.56
C PRO A 45 10.60 -0.20 -11.95
N ARG A 46 11.62 -0.56 -12.72
CA ARG A 46 12.54 0.45 -13.26
C ARG A 46 11.73 1.40 -14.15
N ALA A 47 12.00 2.70 -14.04
CA ALA A 47 11.69 3.60 -15.13
C ALA A 47 12.33 3.04 -16.41
N MET A 48 11.71 3.25 -17.57
CA MET A 48 12.15 2.73 -18.87
C MET A 48 13.46 3.41 -19.33
N ILE A 49 14.55 3.23 -18.58
CA ILE A 49 15.91 3.68 -18.85
C ILE A 49 16.80 2.48 -18.51
N TRP A 50 17.42 1.91 -19.55
CA TRP A 50 18.17 0.67 -19.48
C TRP A 50 19.66 0.98 -19.31
N ASP A 51 20.11 1.11 -18.06
CA ASP A 51 21.55 1.09 -17.75
C ASP A 51 21.92 -0.31 -17.24
N ALA A 52 22.85 -0.95 -17.95
CA ALA A 52 23.31 -2.31 -17.64
C ALA A 52 24.07 -2.34 -16.30
N PRO A 53 23.82 -3.32 -15.42
CA PRO A 53 24.53 -3.41 -14.15
C PRO A 53 25.96 -3.95 -14.34
N SER A 54 26.95 -3.30 -13.73
CA SER A 54 28.31 -3.83 -13.60
C SER A 54 28.38 -4.96 -12.56
N SER A 55 29.22 -5.96 -12.82
CA SER A 55 29.23 -7.32 -12.28
C SER A 55 29.87 -7.50 -10.90
N ASP A 56 29.97 -6.47 -10.06
CA ASP A 56 30.65 -6.60 -8.76
C ASP A 56 29.67 -6.60 -7.58
N GLY A 57 29.73 -7.69 -6.79
CA GLY A 57 28.92 -7.94 -5.62
C GLY A 57 29.15 -6.90 -4.53
N CYS A 58 28.40 -5.81 -4.61
CA CYS A 58 28.62 -4.63 -3.79
C CYS A 58 27.92 -4.79 -2.41
N PRO A 59 28.63 -4.58 -1.27
CA PRO A 59 28.05 -4.64 0.08
C PRO A 59 26.80 -3.76 0.28
N SER A 60 26.70 -2.68 -0.51
CA SER A 60 25.54 -1.78 -0.59
C SER A 60 24.24 -2.49 -0.94
N VAL A 61 24.29 -3.59 -1.71
CA VAL A 61 23.11 -4.39 -2.08
C VAL A 61 22.53 -5.11 -0.85
N LYS A 62 23.38 -5.61 0.06
CA LYS A 62 22.93 -6.26 1.30
C LYS A 62 22.29 -5.27 2.25
N ALA A 63 22.92 -4.10 2.42
CA ALA A 63 22.34 -3.01 3.21
C ALA A 63 21.00 -2.53 2.64
N TYR A 64 20.90 -2.40 1.31
CA TYR A 64 19.64 -2.08 0.63
C TYR A 64 18.58 -3.15 0.88
N ALA A 65 18.90 -4.44 0.68
CA ALA A 65 17.96 -5.52 0.89
C ALA A 65 17.43 -5.57 2.34
N GLN A 66 18.30 -5.36 3.33
CA GLN A 66 17.89 -5.27 4.73
C GLN A 66 16.98 -4.07 4.99
N ARG A 67 17.33 -2.90 4.44
CA ARG A 67 16.51 -1.68 4.58
C ARG A 67 15.14 -1.85 3.93
N THR A 68 15.10 -2.42 2.73
CA THR A 68 13.85 -2.77 2.02
C THR A 68 12.99 -3.73 2.84
N LYS A 69 13.59 -4.78 3.41
CA LYS A 69 12.88 -5.73 4.27
C LYS A 69 12.25 -5.05 5.48
N LEU A 70 13.00 -4.18 6.17
CA LEU A 70 12.51 -3.42 7.33
C LEU A 70 11.38 -2.44 6.94
N THR A 71 11.53 -1.74 5.82
CA THR A 71 10.48 -0.85 5.32
C THR A 71 9.22 -1.60 4.93
N LEU A 72 9.36 -2.80 4.36
CA LEU A 72 8.24 -3.65 3.98
C LEU A 72 7.47 -4.13 5.21
N THR A 73 8.15 -4.63 6.24
CA THR A 73 7.51 -5.06 7.48
C THR A 73 6.78 -3.89 8.16
N ALA A 74 7.42 -2.72 8.27
CA ALA A 74 6.79 -1.54 8.86
C ALA A 74 5.55 -1.08 8.07
N ALA A 75 5.58 -1.19 6.74
CA ALA A 75 4.45 -0.85 5.89
C ALA A 75 3.27 -1.83 6.03
N HIS A 76 3.54 -3.11 6.28
CA HIS A 76 2.49 -4.09 6.55
C HIS A 76 1.74 -3.81 7.85
N ASP A 77 2.43 -3.28 8.87
CA ASP A 77 1.82 -2.98 10.17
C ASP A 77 1.07 -1.62 10.18
N ALA A 78 1.37 -0.72 9.25
CA ALA A 78 0.77 0.61 9.18
C ALA A 78 -0.77 0.60 8.95
N PRO A 79 -1.35 -0.22 8.07
CA PRO A 79 -2.80 -0.34 7.94
C PRO A 79 -3.50 -0.87 9.19
N LEU A 80 -2.88 -1.82 9.90
CA LEU A 80 -3.44 -2.41 11.13
C LEU A 80 -3.53 -1.36 12.23
N THR A 81 -2.44 -0.63 12.46
CA THR A 81 -2.39 0.47 13.43
C THR A 81 -3.36 1.60 13.08
N ALA A 82 -3.41 2.02 11.80
CA ALA A 82 -4.35 3.03 11.33
C ALA A 82 -5.83 2.60 11.48
N ARG A 83 -6.12 1.31 11.36
CA ARG A 83 -7.48 0.77 11.56
C ARG A 83 -7.89 0.80 13.03
N VAL A 84 -7.00 0.44 13.95
CA VAL A 84 -7.25 0.52 15.40
C VAL A 84 -7.60 1.96 15.81
N VAL A 85 -6.81 2.93 15.37
CA VAL A 85 -7.05 4.36 15.68
C VAL A 85 -8.38 4.85 15.11
N ARG A 86 -8.71 4.54 13.85
CA ARG A 86 -9.99 4.97 13.25
C ARG A 86 -11.20 4.30 13.90
N MET A 87 -11.14 2.99 14.14
CA MET A 87 -12.28 2.26 14.72
C MET A 87 -12.51 2.61 16.19
N ASN A 88 -11.47 3.01 16.92
CA ASN A 88 -11.59 3.42 18.31
C ASN A 88 -11.84 4.93 18.47
N LYS A 89 -11.86 5.71 17.38
CA LYS A 89 -12.02 7.18 17.43
C LYS A 89 -13.33 7.65 18.09
N ARG A 90 -14.39 6.83 18.05
CA ARG A 90 -15.70 7.12 18.67
C ARG A 90 -16.08 6.12 19.76
N ARG A 91 -15.16 5.22 20.14
CA ARG A 91 -15.45 4.28 21.23
C ARG A 91 -15.33 5.03 22.55
N HIS A 92 -16.42 5.08 23.29
CA HIS A 92 -16.39 5.41 24.70
C HIS A 92 -15.93 4.16 25.47
N THR A 93 -15.08 4.36 26.48
CA THR A 93 -14.73 3.29 27.42
C THR A 93 -15.98 2.96 28.22
N CYS A 94 -16.66 1.87 27.86
CA CYS A 94 -17.78 1.37 28.62
C CYS A 94 -17.28 0.62 29.86
N SER A 95 -17.58 1.13 31.04
CA SER A 95 -17.18 0.59 32.33
C SER A 95 -18.21 -0.40 32.89
N PHE A 96 -18.70 -1.33 32.07
CA PHE A 96 -19.65 -2.34 32.55
C PHE A 96 -18.92 -3.37 33.40
N VAL A 97 -19.54 -3.75 34.51
CA VAL A 97 -19.05 -4.80 35.39
C VAL A 97 -20.00 -6.00 35.38
N VAL A 98 -19.48 -7.17 35.78
CA VAL A 98 -20.28 -8.39 35.87
C VAL A 98 -21.44 -8.15 36.84
N GLY A 99 -22.68 -8.27 36.35
CA GLY A 99 -23.91 -8.01 37.12
C GLY A 99 -24.73 -6.83 36.61
N ASP A 100 -24.16 -5.97 35.75
CA ASP A 100 -24.90 -4.87 35.15
C ASP A 100 -25.95 -5.37 34.14
N LEU A 101 -27.18 -4.87 34.28
CA LEU A 101 -28.24 -5.10 33.31
C LEU A 101 -28.16 -4.02 32.22
N VAL A 102 -27.92 -4.45 30.98
CA VAL A 102 -27.80 -3.56 29.82
C VAL A 102 -28.86 -3.94 28.78
N TYR A 103 -29.47 -2.93 28.19
CA TYR A 103 -30.47 -3.13 27.14
C TYR A 103 -29.77 -3.38 25.80
N ILE A 104 -30.18 -4.44 25.09
CA ILE A 104 -29.70 -4.75 23.74
C ILE A 104 -30.82 -4.38 22.76
N SER A 105 -30.57 -3.37 21.93
CA SER A 105 -31.44 -2.94 20.83
C SER A 105 -30.95 -3.48 19.49
#